data_AF-A0A5B9D4C8-F1
#
_entry.id   AF-A0A5B9D4C8-F1
#
_cell.length_a   1.000
_cell.length_b   1.000
_cell.length_c   1.000
_cell.angle_alpha   90.00
_cell.angle_beta   90.00
_cell.angle_gamma   90.00
#
_symmetry.space_group_name_H-M   'P 1'
#
loop_
_entity.id
_entity.type
_entity.pdbx_description
1 polymer ?
#
loop_
_entity_poly.entity_id
_entity_poly.type
_entity_poly.pdbx_seq_one_letter_code
_entity_poly.pdbx_strand_id
1 'polypeptide(L)'
;MIQQSIIVITPFVSIGVTIAFIVYGWLIIRGAIDMPLSSFVNHFVRISIITSIALTTGLYQSDIANLITQMPSGSSKALLTNPLTEQQLMALLDKTAGNRFKYAGRLFEETVFFDANGTLYALLGIIILLATSLVVAIGGGLVILTKVAIVLLVGLGPFFIIALLWQPTHKFFKQWIAQILNYTFLFILSSNPC
;
A
#
# COMPACT_ATOMS: atom_id res chain seq x y z
N MET A 1 -14.08 3.50 4.09
CA MET A 1 -13.48 2.25 4.60
C MET A 1 -12.80 2.46 5.95
N ILE A 2 -11.89 3.43 6.09
CA ILE A 2 -11.14 3.68 7.34
C ILE A 2 -12.04 4.04 8.53
N GLN A 3 -13.07 4.85 8.33
CA GLN A 3 -14.02 5.16 9.41
C GLN A 3 -14.77 3.92 9.91
N GLN A 4 -15.05 2.95 9.03
CA GLN A 4 -15.72 1.70 9.40
C GLN A 4 -14.80 0.79 10.21
N SER A 5 -13.50 0.71 9.88
CA SER A 5 -12.55 -0.08 10.65
C SER A 5 -12.36 0.47 12.06
N ILE A 6 -12.34 1.79 12.24
CA ILE A 6 -12.25 2.43 13.57
C ILE A 6 -13.47 2.09 14.44
N ILE A 7 -14.68 2.20 13.89
CA ILE A 7 -15.92 1.90 14.63
C ILE A 7 -15.95 0.43 15.10
N VAL A 8 -15.58 -0.51 14.23
CA VAL A 8 -15.57 -1.95 14.55
C VAL A 8 -14.57 -2.26 15.66
N ILE A 9 -13.41 -1.60 15.67
CA ILE A 9 -12.32 -1.88 16.59
C ILE A 9 -12.50 -1.27 17.98
N THR A 10 -13.16 -0.12 18.06
CA THR A 10 -13.35 0.65 19.29
C THR A 10 -13.82 -0.19 20.49
N PRO A 11 -14.86 -1.04 20.40
CA PRO A 11 -15.32 -1.85 21.54
C PRO A 11 -14.28 -2.89 21.98
N PHE A 12 -13.53 -3.50 21.04
CA PHE A 12 -12.50 -4.48 21.38
C PHE A 12 -11.34 -3.85 22.15
N VAL A 13 -10.93 -2.64 21.75
CA VAL A 13 -9.89 -1.89 22.45
C VAL A 13 -10.34 -1.52 23.84
N SER A 14 -11.57 -1.01 23.98
CA SER A 14 -12.12 -0.63 25.28
C SER A 14 -12.12 -1.81 26.25
N ILE A 15 -12.66 -2.96 25.84
CA ILE A 15 -12.68 -4.18 26.65
C ILE A 15 -11.26 -4.66 26.99
N GLY A 16 -10.36 -4.68 26.01
CA GLY A 16 -8.97 -5.12 26.21
C GLY A 16 -8.21 -4.24 27.20
N VAL A 17 -8.41 -2.92 27.14
CA VAL A 17 -7.80 -1.96 28.08
C VAL A 17 -8.42 -2.12 29.47
N THR A 18 -9.72 -2.32 29.61
CA THR A 18 -10.37 -2.57 30.91
C THR A 18 -9.85 -3.85 31.56
N ILE A 19 -9.74 -4.95 30.80
CA ILE A 19 -9.18 -6.21 31.31
C ILE A 19 -7.72 -6.02 31.74
N ALA A 20 -6.91 -5.32 30.93
CA ALA A 20 -5.54 -5.00 31.30
C ALA A 20 -5.49 -4.22 32.63
N PHE A 21 -6.36 -3.22 32.79
CA PHE A 21 -6.44 -2.45 34.03
C PHE A 21 -6.75 -3.33 35.25
N ILE A 22 -7.72 -4.23 35.13
CA ILE A 22 -8.12 -5.15 36.21
C ILE A 22 -6.99 -6.12 36.56
N VAL A 23 -6.37 -6.74 35.56
CA VAL A 23 -5.30 -7.73 35.77
C VAL A 23 -4.05 -7.09 36.38
N TYR A 24 -3.63 -5.93 35.85
CA TYR A 24 -2.48 -5.21 36.40
C TYR A 24 -2.78 -4.67 37.81
N GLY A 25 -3.97 -4.13 38.05
CA GLY A 25 -4.39 -3.68 39.38
C GLY A 25 -4.39 -4.82 40.40
N TRP A 26 -4.89 -6.00 40.01
CA TRP A 26 -4.88 -7.20 40.85
C TRP A 26 -3.47 -7.69 41.17
N LEU A 27 -2.57 -7.71 40.19
CA LEU A 27 -1.17 -8.15 40.36
C LEU A 27 -0.39 -7.25 41.33
N ILE A 28 -0.65 -5.93 41.30
CA ILE A 28 -0.04 -4.95 42.22
C ILE A 28 -0.55 -5.18 43.64
N ILE A 29 -1.86 -5.33 43.84
CA ILE A 29 -2.46 -5.58 45.17
C ILE A 29 -1.90 -6.87 45.79
N ARG A 30 -1.65 -7.90 44.96
CA ARG A 30 -1.10 -9.19 45.41
C ARG A 30 0.39 -9.12 45.76
N GLY A 31 1.08 -8.00 45.52
CA GLY A 31 2.52 -7.87 45.74
C GLY A 31 3.35 -8.82 44.86
N ALA A 32 2.76 -9.40 43.81
CA ALA A 32 3.46 -10.33 42.91
C ALA A 32 4.47 -9.61 42.01
N ILE A 33 4.45 -8.27 42.02
CA ILE A 33 5.26 -7.43 41.18
C ILE A 33 5.67 -6.17 41.96
N ASP A 34 6.96 -6.02 42.25
CA ASP A 34 7.58 -4.80 42.78
C ASP A 34 7.77 -3.75 41.68
N MET A 35 6.70 -3.41 40.96
CA MET A 35 6.74 -2.33 39.98
C MET A 35 6.60 -0.98 40.71
N PRO A 36 7.57 -0.06 40.61
CA PRO A 36 7.36 1.30 41.10
C PRO A 36 6.17 1.94 40.35
N LEU A 37 5.35 2.71 41.07
CA LEU A 37 4.13 3.34 40.52
C LEU A 37 4.39 4.12 39.22
N SER A 38 5.61 4.68 39.07
CA SER A 38 6.07 5.35 37.85
C SER A 38 6.03 4.44 36.59
N SER A 39 6.46 3.18 36.71
CA SER A 39 6.43 2.23 35.58
C SER A 39 5.01 1.89 35.14
N PHE A 40 4.08 1.79 36.10
CA PHE A 40 2.66 1.57 35.83
C PHE A 40 2.03 2.77 35.12
N VAL A 41 2.25 3.99 35.61
CA VAL A 41 1.77 5.22 34.97
C VAL A 41 2.32 5.35 33.55
N ASN A 42 3.61 5.08 33.35
CA ASN A 42 4.22 5.17 32.02
C ASN A 42 3.60 4.16 31.02
N HIS A 43 3.22 2.96 31.50
CA HIS A 43 2.50 1.97 30.70
C HIS A 43 1.12 2.49 30.25
N PHE A 44 0.35 3.07 31.17
CA PHE A 44 -0.99 3.61 30.87
C PHE A 44 -0.96 4.87 30.01
N VAL A 45 0.01 5.77 30.22
CA VAL A 45 0.22 6.94 29.37
C VAL A 45 0.51 6.49 27.94
N ARG A 46 1.40 5.49 27.77
CA ARG A 46 1.70 4.93 26.45
C ARG A 46 0.45 4.33 25.79
N ILE A 47 -0.35 3.56 26.53
CA ILE A 47 -1.62 3.01 26.04
C ILE A 47 -2.56 4.14 25.60
N SER A 48 -2.73 5.18 26.42
CA SER A 48 -3.61 6.31 26.14
C SER A 48 -3.22 7.06 24.86
N ILE A 49 -1.91 7.30 24.67
CA ILE A 49 -1.38 7.96 23.46
C ILE A 49 -1.67 7.10 22.21
N ILE A 50 -1.34 5.81 22.24
CA ILE A 50 -1.56 4.89 21.12
C ILE A 50 -3.04 4.82 20.75
N THR A 51 -3.90 4.68 21.76
CA THR A 51 -5.36 4.60 21.61
C THR A 51 -5.91 5.89 21.00
N SER A 52 -5.41 7.05 21.46
CA SER A 52 -5.79 8.36 20.92
C SER A 52 -5.42 8.49 19.44
N ILE A 53 -4.22 8.08 19.04
CA ILE A 53 -3.78 8.14 17.63
C ILE A 53 -4.60 7.18 16.76
N ALA A 54 -4.90 5.98 17.25
CA ALA A 54 -5.57 4.96 16.44
C ALA A 54 -7.09 5.16 16.30
N LEU A 55 -7.78 5.62 17.35
CA LEU A 55 -9.23 5.80 17.34
C LEU A 55 -9.68 7.20 16.91
N THR A 56 -8.81 8.20 17.00
CA THR A 56 -9.18 9.54 16.55
C THR A 56 -9.24 9.55 15.02
N THR A 57 -10.45 9.59 14.49
CA THR A 57 -10.75 9.65 13.05
C THR A 57 -10.05 10.80 12.35
N GLY A 58 -9.76 11.90 13.05
CA GLY A 58 -8.96 13.01 12.53
C GLY A 58 -7.51 12.64 12.26
N LEU A 59 -6.76 12.27 13.31
CA LEU A 59 -5.30 12.09 13.25
C LEU A 59 -4.87 10.95 12.33
N TYR A 60 -5.55 9.80 12.40
CA TYR A 60 -5.18 8.67 11.56
C TYR A 60 -5.46 8.96 10.08
N GLN A 61 -6.63 9.51 9.76
CA GLN A 61 -7.06 9.76 8.39
C GLN A 61 -6.28 10.91 7.74
N SER A 62 -6.07 12.02 8.46
CA SER A 62 -5.46 13.24 7.89
C SER A 62 -3.96 13.09 7.70
N ASP A 63 -3.28 12.40 8.63
CA ASP A 63 -1.83 12.43 8.67
C ASP A 63 -1.27 11.09 8.25
N ILE A 64 -1.59 10.01 8.97
CA ILE A 64 -0.97 8.69 8.74
C ILE A 64 -1.43 8.08 7.42
N ALA A 65 -2.74 8.03 7.18
CA ALA A 65 -3.31 7.45 5.98
C ALA A 65 -2.88 8.22 4.73
N ASN A 66 -2.89 9.55 4.79
CA ASN A 66 -2.41 10.39 3.68
C ASN A 66 -0.91 10.22 3.44
N LEU A 67 -0.11 10.20 4.50
CA LEU A 67 1.33 10.01 4.38
C LEU A 67 1.66 8.68 3.70
N ILE A 68 1.04 7.59 4.15
CA ILE A 68 1.27 6.25 3.56
C ILE A 68 0.78 6.19 2.10
N THR A 69 -0.38 6.77 1.81
CA THR A 69 -0.95 6.78 0.45
C THR A 69 -0.10 7.63 -0.51
N GLN A 70 0.51 8.71 -0.03
CA GLN A 70 1.36 9.58 -0.84
C GLN A 70 2.82 9.10 -0.91
N MET A 71 3.25 8.25 0.02
CA MET A 71 4.62 7.76 0.14
C MET A 71 5.21 7.25 -1.19
N PRO A 72 4.52 6.40 -1.98
CA PRO A 72 5.07 5.90 -3.24
C PRO A 72 5.36 7.02 -4.25
N SER A 73 4.42 7.96 -4.36
CA SER A 73 4.56 9.12 -5.26
C SER A 73 5.60 10.14 -4.79
N GLY A 74 5.80 10.28 -3.48
CA GLY A 74 6.84 11.14 -2.91
C GLY A 74 8.23 10.55 -3.09
N SER A 75 8.38 9.24 -2.88
CA SER A 75 9.65 8.53 -3.06
C SER A 75 10.05 8.44 -4.53
N SER A 76 9.12 8.19 -5.46
CA SER A 76 9.43 8.22 -6.89
C SER A 76 9.92 9.61 -7.35
N LYS A 77 9.34 10.70 -6.81
CA LYS A 77 9.77 12.09 -7.01
C LYS A 77 11.18 12.39 -6.54
N ALA A 78 11.60 11.80 -5.43
CA ALA A 78 12.93 12.04 -4.88
C ALA A 78 14.02 11.18 -5.54
N LEU A 79 13.67 9.98 -6.01
CA LEU A 79 14.65 8.99 -6.50
C LEU A 79 14.77 8.96 -8.03
N LEU A 80 13.78 9.43 -8.79
CA LEU A 80 13.78 9.38 -10.25
C LEU A 80 13.97 10.78 -10.86
N THR A 81 14.85 10.89 -11.85
CA THR A 81 15.16 12.15 -12.56
C THR A 81 13.94 12.70 -13.32
N ASN A 82 13.04 11.83 -13.78
CA ASN A 82 11.74 12.16 -14.38
C ASN A 82 10.61 11.44 -13.63
N PRO A 83 10.14 11.98 -12.50
CA PRO A 83 9.20 11.27 -11.68
C PRO A 83 7.80 11.32 -12.28
N LEU A 84 7.32 10.14 -12.68
CA LEU A 84 5.96 9.99 -13.17
C LEU A 84 5.03 9.83 -11.96
N THR A 85 4.10 10.77 -11.82
CA THR A 85 2.94 10.58 -10.93
C THR A 85 2.15 9.36 -11.44
N GLU A 86 1.47 8.60 -10.58
CA GLU A 86 0.66 7.44 -11.00
C GLU A 86 -0.21 7.70 -12.24
N GLN A 87 -0.90 8.83 -12.27
CA GLN A 87 -1.75 9.22 -13.40
C GLN A 87 -0.93 9.47 -14.67
N GLN A 88 0.28 10.00 -14.54
CA GLN A 88 1.21 10.19 -15.65
C GLN A 88 1.82 8.87 -16.10
N LEU A 89 2.09 7.93 -15.19
CA LEU A 89 2.59 6.60 -15.50
C LEU A 89 1.54 5.78 -16.26
N MET A 90 0.30 5.74 -15.77
CA MET A 90 -0.79 5.07 -16.47
C MET A 90 -1.09 5.74 -17.82
N ALA A 91 -1.08 7.07 -17.88
CA ALA A 91 -1.23 7.79 -19.14
C ALA A 91 -0.05 7.56 -20.11
N LEU A 92 1.18 7.38 -19.62
CA LEU A 92 2.32 7.01 -20.44
C LEU A 92 2.25 5.57 -20.90
N LEU A 93 1.75 4.66 -20.06
CA LEU A 93 1.51 3.27 -20.44
C LEU A 93 0.45 3.22 -21.55
N ASP A 94 -0.65 3.95 -21.40
CA ASP A 94 -1.71 4.08 -22.40
C ASP A 94 -1.21 4.74 -23.69
N LYS A 95 -0.40 5.80 -23.57
CA LYS A 95 0.22 6.48 -24.72
C LYS A 95 1.20 5.56 -25.45
N THR A 96 1.99 4.79 -24.72
CA THR A 96 2.95 3.83 -25.29
C THR A 96 2.23 2.68 -25.96
N ALA A 97 1.20 2.13 -25.32
CA ALA A 97 0.31 1.13 -25.88
C ALA A 97 -0.34 1.66 -27.16
N GLY A 98 -0.95 2.85 -27.13
CA GLY A 98 -1.59 3.49 -28.26
C GLY A 98 -0.63 3.75 -29.43
N ASN A 99 0.58 4.20 -29.14
CA ASN A 99 1.61 4.38 -30.17
C ASN A 99 1.97 3.04 -30.82
N ARG A 100 2.25 2.00 -30.03
CA ARG A 100 2.57 0.65 -30.52
C ARG A 100 1.41 0.02 -31.30
N PHE A 101 0.17 0.21 -30.86
CA PHE A 101 -1.03 -0.22 -31.58
C PHE A 101 -1.16 0.48 -32.93
N LYS A 102 -0.85 1.77 -33.02
CA LYS A 102 -0.80 2.50 -34.31
C LYS A 102 0.29 1.96 -35.23
N TYR A 103 1.47 1.65 -34.71
CA TYR A 103 2.54 1.02 -35.50
C TYR A 103 2.13 -0.36 -36.02
N ALA A 104 1.50 -1.19 -35.18
CA ALA A 104 0.94 -2.46 -35.62
C ALA A 104 -0.17 -2.28 -36.66
N GLY A 105 -1.04 -1.28 -36.50
CA GLY A 105 -2.09 -0.94 -37.46
C GLY A 105 -1.53 -0.57 -38.84
N ARG A 106 -0.44 0.21 -38.91
CA ARG A 106 0.24 0.52 -40.18
C ARG A 106 0.80 -0.72 -40.86
N LEU A 107 1.35 -1.65 -40.09
CA LEU A 107 1.83 -2.92 -40.64
C LEU A 107 0.67 -3.72 -41.25
N PHE A 108 -0.51 -3.73 -40.61
CA PHE A 108 -1.72 -4.34 -41.18
C PHE A 108 -2.25 -3.60 -42.42
N GLU A 109 -2.18 -2.28 -42.46
CA GLU A 109 -2.57 -1.50 -43.65
C GLU A 109 -1.66 -1.79 -44.86
N GLU A 110 -0.37 -2.06 -44.61
CA GLU A 110 0.58 -2.48 -45.65
C GLU A 110 0.46 -3.98 -46.02
N THR A 111 -0.42 -4.74 -45.35
CA THR A 111 -0.65 -6.16 -45.71
C THR A 111 -1.51 -6.28 -46.97
N VAL A 112 -0.90 -6.75 -48.05
CA VAL A 112 -1.64 -7.30 -49.19
C VAL A 112 -1.74 -8.81 -48.97
N PHE A 113 -2.93 -9.30 -48.59
CA PHE A 113 -3.18 -10.70 -48.21
C PHE A 113 -2.82 -11.76 -49.27
N PHE A 114 -2.53 -11.33 -50.51
CA PHE A 114 -2.22 -12.18 -51.65
C PHE A 114 -0.77 -12.06 -52.16
N ASP A 115 0.10 -11.30 -51.47
CA ASP A 115 1.54 -11.22 -51.79
C ASP A 115 2.38 -11.88 -50.69
N ALA A 116 3.51 -12.49 -51.07
CA ALA A 116 4.43 -13.17 -50.14
C ALA A 116 5.00 -12.22 -49.08
N ASN A 117 5.11 -10.93 -49.41
CA ASN A 117 5.53 -9.90 -48.49
C ASN A 117 4.41 -9.49 -47.52
N GLY A 118 3.15 -9.52 -47.97
CA GLY A 118 1.99 -9.13 -47.16
C GLY A 118 1.70 -10.07 -45.99
N THR A 119 1.97 -11.37 -46.14
CA THR A 119 1.85 -12.33 -45.02
C THR A 119 2.92 -12.13 -43.94
N LEU A 120 4.13 -11.69 -44.32
CA LEU A 120 5.21 -11.33 -43.38
C LEU A 120 4.84 -10.10 -42.54
N TYR A 121 4.31 -9.04 -43.15
CA TYR A 121 3.86 -7.85 -42.43
C TYR A 121 2.70 -8.16 -41.46
N ALA A 122 1.78 -9.07 -41.84
CA ALA A 122 0.69 -9.53 -40.98
C ALA A 122 1.23 -10.26 -39.74
N LEU A 123 2.20 -11.16 -39.92
CA LEU A 123 2.83 -11.90 -38.84
C LEU A 123 3.58 -10.96 -37.87
N LEU A 124 4.33 -9.99 -38.41
CA LEU A 124 5.04 -8.97 -37.61
C LEU A 124 4.07 -8.08 -36.81
N GLY A 125 2.95 -7.68 -37.42
CA GLY A 125 1.89 -6.94 -36.74
C GLY A 125 1.34 -7.70 -35.54
N ILE A 126 1.03 -9.00 -35.72
CA ILE A 126 0.54 -9.87 -34.63
C ILE A 126 1.59 -10.01 -33.52
N ILE A 127 2.85 -10.21 -33.86
CA ILE A 127 3.95 -10.32 -32.88
C ILE A 127 4.08 -9.02 -32.05
N ILE A 128 4.02 -7.86 -32.71
CA ILE A 128 4.12 -6.56 -32.02
C ILE A 128 2.90 -6.32 -31.12
N LEU A 129 1.70 -6.69 -31.55
CA LEU A 129 0.49 -6.61 -30.72
C LEU A 129 0.60 -7.48 -29.46
N LEU A 130 1.01 -8.74 -29.62
CA LEU A 130 1.18 -9.67 -28.51
C LEU A 130 2.26 -9.20 -27.54
N ALA A 131 3.43 -8.79 -28.06
CA ALA A 131 4.53 -8.28 -27.24
C ALA A 131 4.13 -7.01 -26.48
N THR A 132 3.45 -6.07 -27.14
CA THR A 132 2.96 -4.84 -26.51
C THR A 132 1.92 -5.12 -25.45
N SER A 133 0.94 -5.98 -25.75
CA SER A 133 -0.11 -6.36 -24.79
C SER A 133 0.47 -7.00 -23.54
N LEU A 134 1.47 -7.87 -23.69
CA LEU A 134 2.13 -8.52 -22.56
C LEU A 134 2.85 -7.52 -21.65
N VAL A 135 3.64 -6.60 -22.24
CA VAL A 135 4.37 -5.58 -21.47
C VAL A 135 3.41 -4.64 -20.74
N VAL A 136 2.34 -4.19 -21.42
CA VAL A 136 1.32 -3.31 -20.82
C VAL A 136 0.57 -4.02 -19.70
N ALA A 137 0.20 -5.29 -19.88
CA ALA A 137 -0.49 -6.07 -18.87
C ALA A 137 0.37 -6.28 -17.62
N ILE A 138 1.66 -6.60 -17.78
CA ILE A 138 2.56 -6.80 -16.64
C ILE A 138 2.85 -5.47 -15.93
N GLY A 139 3.25 -4.43 -16.68
CA GLY A 139 3.58 -3.12 -16.11
C GLY A 139 2.38 -2.45 -15.44
N GLY A 140 1.26 -2.37 -16.15
CA GLY A 140 0.02 -1.79 -15.62
C GLY A 140 -0.56 -2.61 -14.47
N GLY A 141 -0.51 -3.94 -14.59
CA GLY A 141 -0.96 -4.86 -13.54
C GLY A 141 -0.20 -4.66 -12.22
N LEU A 142 1.12 -4.52 -12.27
CA LEU A 142 1.94 -4.28 -11.08
C LEU A 142 1.65 -2.92 -10.43
N VAL A 143 1.50 -1.86 -11.22
CA VAL A 143 1.14 -0.52 -10.71
C VAL A 143 -0.21 -0.57 -9.99
N ILE A 144 -1.23 -1.15 -10.63
CA ILE A 144 -2.56 -1.29 -10.02
C ILE A 144 -2.49 -2.14 -8.75
N LEU A 145 -1.75 -3.25 -8.78
CA LEU A 145 -1.57 -4.14 -7.63
C LEU A 145 -1.00 -3.38 -6.42
N THR A 146 0.09 -2.63 -6.61
CA THR A 146 0.70 -1.86 -5.52
C THR A 146 -0.26 -0.85 -4.92
N LYS A 147 -1.03 -0.15 -5.75
CA LYS A 147 -1.98 0.85 -5.29
C LYS A 147 -3.12 0.24 -4.49
N VAL A 148 -3.72 -0.83 -5.01
CA VAL A 148 -4.78 -1.55 -4.31
C VAL A 148 -4.27 -2.11 -2.98
N ALA A 149 -3.07 -2.70 -2.97
CA ALA A 149 -2.44 -3.22 -1.76
C ALA A 149 -2.22 -2.12 -0.71
N ILE A 150 -1.70 -0.95 -1.09
CA ILE A 150 -1.48 0.18 -0.18
C ILE A 150 -2.80 0.70 0.38
N VAL A 151 -3.83 0.88 -0.45
CA VAL A 151 -5.16 1.34 0.01
C VAL A 151 -5.76 0.35 1.01
N LEU A 152 -5.60 -0.96 0.79
CA LEU A 152 -6.04 -2.00 1.73
C LEU A 152 -5.24 -1.98 3.04
N LEU A 153 -3.92 -1.85 2.96
CA LEU A 153 -3.03 -1.76 4.13
C LEU A 153 -3.34 -0.52 4.97
N VAL A 154 -3.65 0.61 4.34
CA VAL A 154 -4.09 1.84 5.02
C VAL A 154 -5.48 1.66 5.63
N GLY A 155 -6.41 1.01 4.92
CA GLY A 155 -7.74 0.70 5.45
C GLY A 155 -7.69 -0.08 6.77
N LEU A 156 -6.73 -1.01 6.89
CA LEU A 156 -6.50 -1.86 8.05
C LEU A 156 -5.49 -1.27 9.06
N GLY A 157 -4.88 -0.13 8.78
CA GLY A 157 -3.80 0.40 9.62
C GLY A 157 -4.18 0.70 11.08
N PRO A 158 -5.41 1.13 11.44
CA PRO A 158 -5.79 1.30 12.84
C PRO A 158 -5.63 0.01 13.66
N PHE A 159 -5.94 -1.15 13.06
CA PHE A 159 -5.77 -2.46 13.71
C PHE A 159 -4.31 -2.74 14.05
N PHE A 160 -3.41 -2.47 13.10
CA PHE A 160 -1.98 -2.68 13.29
C PHE A 160 -1.37 -1.68 14.27
N ILE A 161 -1.86 -0.45 14.34
CA ILE A 161 -1.43 0.54 15.34
C ILE A 161 -1.88 0.11 16.74
N ILE A 162 -3.09 -0.40 16.89
CA ILE A 162 -3.60 -0.92 18.17
C ILE A 162 -2.85 -2.17 18.61
N ALA A 163 -2.36 -2.98 17.68
CA ALA A 163 -1.46 -4.09 17.99
C ALA A 163 -0.17 -3.62 18.71
N LEU A 164 0.14 -2.31 18.73
CA LEU A 164 1.23 -1.74 19.51
C LEU A 164 0.91 -1.60 21.02
N LEU A 165 -0.34 -1.81 21.45
CA LEU A 165 -0.74 -1.79 22.85
C LEU A 165 -0.12 -2.95 23.64
N TRP A 166 -0.09 -4.15 23.05
CA TRP A 166 0.41 -5.35 23.73
C TRP A 166 1.74 -5.80 23.12
N GLN A 167 2.72 -6.11 23.97
CA GLN A 167 4.04 -6.59 23.53
C GLN A 167 3.98 -7.81 22.57
N PRO A 168 3.13 -8.83 22.80
CA PRO A 168 3.02 -9.97 21.88
C PRO A 168 2.57 -9.59 20.47
N THR A 169 1.79 -8.51 20.32
CA THR A 169 1.20 -8.11 19.04
C THR A 169 2.03 -7.06 18.28
N HIS A 170 3.12 -6.55 18.86
CA HIS A 170 4.03 -5.57 18.22
C HIS A 170 4.59 -6.06 16.89
N LYS A 171 4.76 -7.37 16.72
CA LYS A 171 5.27 -7.97 15.48
C LYS A 171 4.37 -7.63 14.28
N PHE A 172 3.05 -7.57 14.46
CA PHE A 172 2.12 -7.25 13.38
C PHE A 172 2.29 -5.82 12.86
N PHE A 173 2.48 -4.85 13.77
CA PHE A 173 2.80 -3.48 13.38
C PHE A 173 4.08 -3.40 12.55
N LYS A 174 5.14 -4.08 13.00
CA LYS A 174 6.42 -4.13 12.28
C LYS A 174 6.26 -4.75 10.88
N GLN A 175 5.49 -5.83 10.76
CA GLN A 175 5.19 -6.47 9.49
C GLN A 175 4.35 -5.59 8.56
N TRP A 176 3.40 -4.85 9.12
CA TRP A 176 2.57 -3.90 8.36
C TRP A 176 3.41 -2.78 7.75
N ILE A 177 4.30 -2.16 8.53
CA ILE A 177 5.25 -1.17 8.01
C ILE A 177 6.16 -1.77 6.94
N ALA A 178 6.69 -2.98 7.17
CA ALA A 178 7.52 -3.66 6.19
C ALA A 178 6.77 -3.92 4.87
N GLN A 179 5.48 -4.25 4.92
CA GLN A 179 4.64 -4.42 3.73
C GLN A 179 4.38 -3.11 3.00
N ILE A 180 4.07 -2.02 3.72
CA ILE A 180 3.93 -0.69 3.11
C ILE A 180 5.20 -0.31 2.34
N LEU A 181 6.36 -0.52 2.94
CA LEU A 181 7.65 -0.27 2.29
C LEU A 181 7.87 -1.17 1.08
N ASN A 182 7.55 -2.47 1.19
CA ASN A 182 7.69 -3.40 0.07
C ASN A 182 6.88 -2.96 -1.15
N TYR A 183 5.59 -2.65 -0.97
CA TYR A 183 4.74 -2.17 -2.07
C TYR A 183 5.16 -0.79 -2.58
N THR A 184 5.70 0.07 -1.71
CA THR A 184 6.29 1.34 -2.12
C THR A 184 7.50 1.12 -3.04
N PHE A 185 8.41 0.21 -2.68
CA PHE A 185 9.56 -0.12 -3.53
C PHE A 185 9.14 -0.79 -4.84
N LEU A 186 8.15 -1.69 -4.79
CA LEU A 186 7.60 -2.32 -5.99
C LEU A 186 7.02 -1.26 -6.93
N PHE A 187 6.30 -0.28 -6.39
CA PHE A 187 5.78 0.84 -7.17
C PHE A 187 6.91 1.63 -7.83
N ILE A 188 7.95 2.01 -7.08
CA ILE A 188 9.09 2.75 -7.61
C ILE A 188 9.74 1.99 -8.76
N LEU A 189 10.00 0.69 -8.59
CA LEU A 189 10.57 -0.16 -9.63
C LEU A 189 9.70 -0.21 -10.89
N SER A 190 8.39 -0.33 -10.73
CA SER A 190 7.45 -0.33 -11.86
C SER A 190 7.29 1.05 -12.53
N SER A 191 7.60 2.13 -11.81
CA SER A 191 7.44 3.50 -12.29
C SER A 191 8.64 4.04 -13.06
N ASN A 192 9.78 3.34 -13.04
CA ASN A 192 10.96 3.72 -13.80
C ASN A 192 10.80 3.25 -15.26
N PRO A 193 10.66 4.16 -16.25
CA PRO A 193 10.65 3.76 -17.63
C PRO A 193 12.06 3.30 -18.02
N CYS A 194 12.25 1.99 -18.23
CA CYS A 194 13.36 1.49 -19.04
C CYS A 194 13.27 2.03 -20.48
#